data_AF-A0A7R7GMZ4-F1
#
_entry.id   AF-A0A7R7GMZ4-F1
#
_cell.length_a   1.000
_cell.length_b   1.000
_cell.length_c   1.000
_cell.angle_alpha   90.00
_cell.angle_beta   90.00
_cell.angle_gamma   90.00
#
_symmetry.space_group_name_H-M   'P 1'
#
loop_
_entity.id
_entity.type
_entity.pdbx_description
1 polymer ?
#
loop_
_entity_poly.entity_id
_entity_poly.type
_entity_poly.pdbx_seq_one_letter_code
_entity_poly.pdbx_strand_id
1 'polypeptide(L)'
;MKIKSVTINRFRGYAEPTKLDVDDLCVLVGKNDIGKSTILEALDIFFNEGKGCVKLDKDDINKRCVADGNDCIEIAVEFTDLPNAVLIDATNQTTLSSEYLLTGTGTLEVVKRYPKAGKEKVFIRALHPTHENCRDLLQKKNPELKKLLDDQGLGVKTRQRTRNSVKQSGCRKMTYSLQR
;
A
#
# COMPACT_ATOMS: atom_id res chain seq x y z
N MET A 1 11.12 -8.27 -8.19
CA MET A 1 10.61 -7.02 -7.60
C MET A 1 11.76 -6.07 -7.40
N LYS A 2 11.70 -4.91 -8.05
CA LYS A 2 12.67 -3.82 -7.92
C LYS A 2 11.98 -2.56 -7.42
N ILE A 3 12.68 -1.72 -6.66
CA ILE A 3 12.18 -0.39 -6.29
C ILE A 3 12.25 0.48 -7.55
N LYS A 4 11.11 1.05 -7.94
CA LYS A 4 10.99 2.02 -9.03
C LYS A 4 11.11 3.45 -8.50
N SER A 5 10.51 3.72 -7.34
CA SER A 5 10.58 5.05 -6.73
C SER A 5 10.30 5.04 -5.24
N VAL A 6 10.74 6.08 -4.55
CA VAL A 6 10.47 6.36 -3.14
C VAL A 6 9.89 7.76 -3.05
N THR A 7 8.78 7.94 -2.34
CA THR A 7 8.21 9.25 -2.03
C THR A 7 8.21 9.47 -0.53
N ILE A 8 8.79 10.59 -0.09
CA ILE A 8 8.90 10.96 1.32
C ILE A 8 8.10 12.24 1.53
N ASN A 9 7.29 12.28 2.58
CA ASN A 9 6.47 13.43 2.92
C ASN A 9 6.42 13.63 4.43
N ARG A 10 6.59 14.89 4.86
CA ARG A 10 6.56 15.36 6.26
C ARG A 10 7.60 14.71 7.18
N PHE A 11 8.72 14.23 6.62
CA PHE A 11 9.80 13.57 7.35
C PHE A 11 11.08 14.42 7.33
N ARG A 12 11.53 14.87 8.50
CA ARG A 12 12.71 15.71 8.71
C ARG A 12 12.77 16.89 7.75
N GLY A 13 13.73 16.94 6.85
CA GLY A 13 13.89 18.03 5.87
C GLY A 13 12.80 18.07 4.78
N TYR A 14 12.05 16.99 4.58
CA TYR A 14 11.03 16.87 3.53
C TYR A 14 9.67 17.31 4.05
N ALA A 15 9.33 18.59 3.87
CA ALA A 15 8.00 19.12 4.25
C ALA A 15 6.89 18.67 3.28
N GLU A 16 7.21 18.69 1.98
CA GLU A 16 6.29 18.35 0.90
C GLU A 16 6.60 16.97 0.31
N PRO A 17 5.63 16.31 -0.37
CA PRO A 17 5.86 15.04 -1.04
C PRO A 17 7.00 15.16 -2.06
N THR A 18 8.09 14.46 -1.79
CA THR A 18 9.28 14.46 -2.63
C THR A 18 9.50 13.06 -3.18
N LYS A 19 9.37 12.90 -4.49
CA LYS A 19 9.57 11.64 -5.20
C LYS A 19 11.00 11.54 -5.73
N LEU A 20 11.64 10.40 -5.47
CA LEU A 20 12.92 9.98 -6.03
C LEU A 20 12.71 8.73 -6.86
N ASP A 21 12.99 8.80 -8.16
CA ASP A 21 13.03 7.63 -9.02
C ASP A 21 14.35 6.87 -8.82
N VAL A 22 14.25 5.54 -8.79
CA VAL A 22 15.38 4.64 -8.56
C VAL A 22 15.57 3.78 -9.80
N ASP A 23 16.79 3.83 -10.32
CA ASP A 23 17.25 3.00 -11.45
C ASP A 23 18.28 1.97 -10.97
N ASP A 24 18.82 1.16 -11.86
CA ASP A 24 19.81 0.11 -11.55
C ASP A 24 21.06 0.68 -10.84
N LEU A 25 21.41 1.95 -11.08
CA LEU A 25 22.40 2.70 -10.32
C LEU A 25 21.87 4.09 -9.98
N CYS A 26 21.66 4.36 -8.69
CA CYS A 26 21.26 5.68 -8.19
C CYS A 26 22.34 6.24 -7.26
N VAL A 27 22.87 7.43 -7.59
CA VAL A 27 23.92 8.10 -6.80
C VAL A 27 23.36 9.39 -6.19
N LEU A 28 23.31 9.45 -4.86
CA LEU A 28 22.86 10.63 -4.13
C LEU A 28 24.04 11.56 -3.81
N VAL A 29 24.11 12.70 -4.50
CA VAL A 29 25.14 13.73 -4.29
C VAL A 29 24.55 15.01 -3.72
N GLY A 30 25.34 15.75 -2.95
CA GLY A 30 24.92 17.01 -2.35
C GLY A 30 25.73 17.36 -1.10
N LYS A 31 25.52 18.57 -0.55
CA LYS A 31 26.16 19.00 0.69
C LYS A 31 25.82 18.09 1.86
N ASN A 32 26.66 18.08 2.89
CA ASN A 32 26.34 17.39 4.14
C ASN A 32 25.03 17.92 4.72
N ASP A 33 24.29 17.03 5.38
CA ASP A 33 23.03 17.33 6.08
C ASP A 33 21.88 17.87 5.22
N ILE A 34 22.00 17.81 3.89
CA ILE A 34 20.91 18.20 2.96
C ILE A 34 19.77 17.15 2.88
N GLY A 35 19.86 16.04 3.63
CA GLY A 35 18.84 14.99 3.65
C GLY A 35 19.12 13.77 2.77
N LYS A 36 20.39 13.56 2.34
CA LYS A 36 20.79 12.35 1.58
C LYS A 36 20.57 11.07 2.38
N SER A 37 21.14 11.02 3.60
CA SER A 37 20.98 9.87 4.51
C SER A 37 19.53 9.65 4.89
N THR A 38 18.76 10.73 5.03
CA THR A 38 17.32 10.69 5.34
C THR A 38 16.51 9.85 4.35
N ILE A 39 16.90 9.80 3.08
CA ILE A 39 16.24 8.91 2.09
C ILE A 39 16.49 7.43 2.43
N LEU A 40 17.73 7.08 2.75
CA LEU A 40 18.11 5.71 3.13
C LEU A 40 17.48 5.30 4.46
N GLU A 41 17.40 6.23 5.41
CA GLU A 41 16.75 6.02 6.70
C GLU A 41 15.23 5.84 6.56
N ALA A 42 14.57 6.60 5.66
CA ALA A 42 13.16 6.39 5.34
C ALA A 42 12.91 4.99 4.75
N LEU A 43 13.82 4.50 3.90
CA LEU A 43 13.77 3.12 3.39
C LEU A 43 13.96 2.09 4.50
N ASP A 44 14.90 2.29 5.43
CA ASP A 44 15.10 1.41 6.59
C ASP A 44 13.83 1.33 7.45
N ILE A 45 13.24 2.48 7.78
CA ILE A 45 11.97 2.56 8.51
C ILE A 45 10.83 1.85 7.75
N PHE A 46 10.79 2.02 6.42
CA PHE A 46 9.77 1.42 5.59
C PHE A 46 9.84 -0.11 5.58
N PHE A 47 11.03 -0.70 5.39
CA PHE A 47 11.17 -2.17 5.28
C PHE A 47 11.22 -2.87 6.64
N ASN A 48 11.83 -2.26 7.65
CA ASN A 48 12.12 -2.93 8.92
C ASN A 48 11.13 -2.61 10.04
N GLU A 49 10.00 -1.96 9.76
CA GLU A 49 8.95 -1.67 10.75
C GLU A 49 9.48 -0.92 12.00
N GLY A 50 10.47 -0.03 11.83
CA GLY A 50 11.13 0.66 12.94
C GLY A 50 11.95 -0.24 13.88
N LYS A 51 12.15 -1.52 13.53
CA LYS A 51 13.08 -2.45 14.20
C LYS A 51 14.47 -2.46 13.52
N GLY A 52 14.64 -1.63 12.49
CA GLY A 52 15.91 -1.46 11.79
C GLY A 52 16.94 -0.69 12.61
N CYS A 53 17.95 -0.17 11.92
CA CYS A 53 18.98 0.66 12.55
C CYS A 53 18.40 2.01 12.98
N VAL A 54 17.40 2.50 12.25
CA VAL A 54 16.71 3.76 12.50
C VAL A 54 15.37 3.51 13.16
N LYS A 55 15.15 4.17 14.30
CA LYS A 55 13.86 4.22 14.98
C LYS A 55 13.23 5.57 14.73
N LEU A 56 11.93 5.55 14.45
CA LEU A 56 11.15 6.75 14.23
C LEU A 56 10.85 7.44 15.56
N ASP A 57 11.10 8.74 15.64
CA ASP A 57 10.78 9.59 16.79
C ASP A 57 9.80 10.72 16.41
N LYS A 58 9.13 11.33 17.39
CA LYS A 58 8.26 12.49 17.17
C LYS A 58 9.03 13.68 16.60
N ASP A 59 10.30 13.82 16.94
CA ASP A 59 11.17 14.87 16.40
C ASP A 59 11.55 14.64 14.93
N ASP A 60 11.28 13.46 14.37
CA ASP A 60 11.46 13.19 12.94
C ASP A 60 10.35 13.79 12.06
N ILE A 61 9.24 14.24 12.64
CA ILE A 61 8.21 14.93 11.87
C ILE A 61 8.74 16.31 11.48
N ASN A 62 8.57 16.69 10.20
CA ASN A 62 9.00 18.01 9.74
C ASN A 62 8.38 19.12 10.61
N LYS A 63 9.22 20.02 11.14
CA LYS A 63 8.82 21.06 12.10
C LYS A 63 7.74 22.00 11.56
N ARG A 64 7.78 22.34 10.26
CA ARG A 64 6.75 23.17 9.63
C ARG A 64 5.43 22.41 9.57
N CYS A 65 5.46 21.14 9.17
CA CYS A 65 4.27 20.31 9.13
C CYS A 65 3.63 20.13 10.51
N VAL A 66 4.44 19.98 11.57
CA VAL A 66 3.93 19.95 12.96
C VAL A 66 3.22 21.25 13.32
N ALA A 67 3.81 22.41 12.99
CA ALA A 67 3.19 23.71 13.25
C ALA A 67 1.85 23.89 12.51
N ASP A 68 1.73 23.31 11.32
CA ASP A 68 0.51 23.31 10.50
C ASP A 68 -0.49 22.19 10.90
N GLY A 69 -0.25 21.46 11.99
CA GLY A 69 -1.10 20.35 12.45
C GLY A 69 -1.02 19.07 11.59
N ASN A 70 -0.06 19.00 10.68
CA ASN A 70 0.20 17.87 9.78
C ASN A 70 1.24 16.91 10.40
N ASP A 71 0.82 16.16 11.41
CA ASP A 71 1.70 15.29 12.24
C ASP A 71 1.87 13.84 11.73
N CYS A 72 1.49 13.58 10.47
CA CYS A 72 1.48 12.24 9.90
C CYS A 72 2.54 12.12 8.80
N ILE A 73 3.66 11.45 9.13
CA ILE A 73 4.71 11.12 8.16
C ILE A 73 4.16 10.11 7.15
N GLU A 74 4.47 10.30 5.88
CA GLU A 74 4.12 9.37 4.81
C GLU A 74 5.37 8.97 4.02
N ILE A 75 5.63 7.67 3.95
CA ILE A 75 6.70 7.08 3.14
C ILE A 75 6.02 6.10 2.18
N ALA A 76 6.18 6.33 0.88
CA ALA A 76 5.65 5.46 -0.17
C ALA A 76 6.80 4.87 -0.98
N VAL A 77 6.68 3.58 -1.32
CA VAL A 77 7.63 2.89 -2.20
C VAL A 77 6.84 2.25 -3.33
N GLU A 78 7.23 2.58 -4.56
CA GLU A 78 6.66 2.01 -5.78
C GLU A 78 7.58 0.89 -6.29
N PHE A 79 7.00 -0.27 -6.57
CA PHE A 79 7.71 -1.45 -7.04
C PHE A 79 7.35 -1.78 -8.49
N THR A 80 8.36 -2.22 -9.24
CA THR A 80 8.25 -2.80 -10.57
C THR A 80 8.76 -4.24 -10.55
N ASP A 81 8.75 -4.92 -11.70
CA ASP A 81 9.21 -6.31 -11.84
C ASP A 81 8.48 -7.23 -10.84
N LEU A 82 7.15 -7.16 -10.89
CA LEU A 82 6.27 -7.86 -9.96
C LEU A 82 6.20 -9.36 -10.31
N PRO A 83 6.06 -10.25 -9.32
CA PRO A 83 5.93 -11.67 -9.60
C PRO A 83 4.68 -11.94 -10.44
N ASN A 84 4.78 -12.85 -11.40
CA ASN A 84 3.68 -13.23 -12.28
C ASN A 84 2.49 -13.82 -11.51
N ALA A 85 2.73 -14.36 -10.31
CA ALA A 85 1.70 -14.89 -9.44
C ALA A 85 2.02 -14.62 -7.96
N VAL A 86 0.96 -14.42 -7.18
CA VAL A 86 0.99 -14.28 -5.73
C VAL A 86 0.16 -15.42 -5.13
N LEU A 87 0.72 -16.09 -4.13
CA LEU A 87 0.07 -17.18 -3.42
C LEU A 87 -0.53 -16.64 -2.13
N ILE A 88 -1.87 -16.61 -2.03
CA ILE A 88 -2.58 -16.01 -0.88
C ILE A 88 -2.76 -17.03 0.24
N ASP A 89 -3.03 -18.28 -0.14
CA ASP A 89 -3.01 -19.46 0.72
C ASP A 89 -2.44 -20.65 -0.08
N ALA A 90 -2.07 -21.75 0.59
CA ALA A 90 -1.41 -22.91 -0.01
C ALA A 90 -2.08 -23.48 -1.28
N THR A 91 -3.33 -23.10 -1.55
CA THR A 91 -4.16 -23.64 -2.62
C THR A 91 -4.66 -22.59 -3.63
N ASN A 92 -4.43 -21.30 -3.38
CA ASN A 92 -5.08 -20.23 -4.14
C ASN A 92 -4.06 -19.23 -4.70
N GLN A 93 -3.77 -19.40 -6.00
CA GLN A 93 -2.87 -18.55 -6.77
C GLN A 93 -3.66 -17.42 -7.43
N THR A 94 -3.15 -16.20 -7.34
CA THR A 94 -3.71 -15.00 -7.97
C THR A 94 -2.62 -14.16 -8.64
N THR A 95 -3.00 -13.04 -9.26
CA THR A 95 -2.07 -12.01 -9.72
C THR A 95 -2.45 -10.65 -9.11
N LEU A 96 -1.48 -9.77 -8.87
CA LEU A 96 -1.74 -8.44 -8.33
C LEU A 96 -2.67 -7.60 -9.24
N SER A 97 -2.55 -7.77 -10.55
CA SER A 97 -3.42 -7.13 -11.54
C SER A 97 -4.87 -7.62 -11.43
N SER A 98 -5.08 -8.94 -11.33
CA SER A 98 -6.42 -9.53 -11.22
C SER A 98 -7.16 -9.14 -9.93
N GLU A 99 -6.42 -8.71 -8.91
CA GLU A 99 -6.95 -8.21 -7.65
C GLU A 99 -7.07 -6.67 -7.62
N TYR A 100 -6.80 -5.99 -8.74
CA TYR A 100 -6.84 -4.53 -8.83
C TYR A 100 -5.95 -3.83 -7.79
N LEU A 101 -4.78 -4.41 -7.49
CA LEU A 101 -3.81 -3.89 -6.52
C LEU A 101 -2.68 -3.08 -7.18
N LEU A 102 -2.78 -2.82 -8.49
CA LEU A 102 -1.77 -2.09 -9.25
C LEU A 102 -2.19 -0.65 -9.53
N THR A 103 -1.21 0.23 -9.72
CA THR A 103 -1.39 1.58 -10.24
C THR A 103 -1.82 1.53 -11.72
N GLY A 104 -2.17 2.69 -12.30
CA GLY A 104 -2.46 2.81 -13.73
C GLY A 104 -1.29 2.45 -14.65
N THR A 105 -0.06 2.39 -14.12
CA THR A 105 1.13 1.98 -14.88
C THR A 105 1.50 0.51 -14.65
N GLY A 106 0.65 -0.29 -13.98
CA GLY A 106 0.91 -1.70 -13.71
C GLY A 106 1.98 -1.95 -12.63
N THR A 107 2.29 -0.96 -11.80
CA THR A 107 3.24 -1.04 -10.69
C THR A 107 2.52 -1.19 -9.36
N LEU A 108 3.23 -1.60 -8.30
CA LEU A 108 2.67 -1.71 -6.95
C LEU A 108 3.16 -0.56 -6.10
N GLU A 109 2.28 0.35 -5.67
CA GLU A 109 2.64 1.44 -4.76
C GLU A 109 2.14 1.15 -3.34
N VAL A 110 3.08 0.97 -2.41
CA VAL A 110 2.79 0.73 -0.99
C VAL A 110 3.10 2.00 -0.20
N VAL A 111 2.13 2.46 0.57
CA VAL A 111 2.21 3.69 1.37
C VAL A 111 2.15 3.33 2.85
N LYS A 112 3.16 3.69 3.62
CA LYS A 112 3.15 3.61 5.08
C LYS A 112 2.98 5.01 5.67
N ARG A 113 1.94 5.15 6.50
CA ARG A 113 1.66 6.37 7.26
C ARG A 113 1.99 6.16 8.73
N TYR A 114 2.65 7.13 9.34
CA TYR A 114 3.06 7.10 10.74
C TYR A 114 2.46 8.32 11.47
N PRO A 115 1.20 8.23 11.92
CA PRO A 115 0.57 9.31 12.66
C PRO A 115 1.32 9.57 13.97
N LYS A 116 1.74 10.82 14.20
CA LYS A 116 2.51 11.22 15.39
C LYS A 116 3.79 10.40 15.59
N ALA A 117 4.44 10.01 14.49
CA ALA A 117 5.58 9.09 14.50
C ALA A 117 5.31 7.75 15.23
N GLY A 118 4.04 7.36 15.32
CA GLY A 118 3.61 6.13 15.98
C GLY A 118 3.60 4.92 15.03
N LYS A 119 2.78 3.94 15.38
CA LYS A 119 2.63 2.69 14.61
C LYS A 119 2.19 2.96 13.17
N GLU A 120 2.81 2.23 12.25
CA GLU A 120 2.53 2.31 10.83
C GLU A 120 1.12 1.86 10.49
N LYS A 121 0.49 2.60 9.58
CA LYS A 121 -0.71 2.20 8.85
C LYS A 121 -0.31 1.96 7.40
N VAL A 122 -0.50 0.74 6.91
CA VAL A 122 -0.09 0.31 5.58
C VAL A 122 -1.27 0.40 4.62
N PHE A 123 -1.03 0.99 3.45
CA PHE A 123 -1.99 1.16 2.37
C PHE A 123 -1.36 0.76 1.04
N ILE A 124 -2.22 0.41 0.07
CA ILE A 124 -1.84 0.23 -1.33
C ILE A 124 -2.54 1.32 -2.12
N ARG A 125 -1.79 2.09 -2.92
CA ARG A 125 -2.38 3.05 -3.86
C ARG A 125 -2.54 2.37 -5.22
N ALA A 126 -3.76 2.00 -5.55
CA ALA A 126 -4.08 1.22 -6.74
C ALA A 126 -5.37 1.73 -7.40
N LEU A 127 -5.55 1.39 -8.68
CA LEU A 127 -6.81 1.60 -9.40
C LEU A 127 -7.83 0.52 -9.02
N HIS A 128 -8.24 0.51 -7.76
CA HIS A 128 -9.25 -0.41 -7.27
C HIS A 128 -10.66 0.12 -7.59
N PRO A 129 -11.60 -0.71 -8.07
CA PRO A 129 -12.97 -0.28 -8.31
C PRO A 129 -13.64 0.20 -7.02
N THR A 130 -14.21 1.41 -7.04
CA THR A 130 -14.82 2.07 -5.87
C THR A 130 -16.35 2.13 -5.93
N HIS A 131 -16.99 1.22 -6.68
CA HIS A 131 -18.45 1.16 -6.75
C HIS A 131 -19.05 1.07 -5.33
N GLU A 132 -20.18 1.75 -5.07
CA GLU A 132 -20.78 1.88 -3.73
C GLU A 132 -20.95 0.52 -3.03
N ASN A 133 -21.44 -0.48 -3.77
CA ASN A 133 -21.62 -1.86 -3.30
C ASN A 133 -20.31 -2.63 -3.00
N CYS A 134 -19.15 -2.15 -3.45
CA CYS A 134 -17.83 -2.82 -3.30
C CYS A 134 -16.87 -2.09 -2.34
N ARG A 135 -17.17 -0.86 -1.94
CA ARG A 135 -16.25 0.03 -1.21
C ARG A 135 -15.74 -0.55 0.12
N ASP A 136 -16.60 -1.28 0.84
CA ASP A 136 -16.28 -1.82 2.17
C ASP A 136 -16.11 -3.34 2.16
N LEU A 137 -15.98 -3.96 0.98
CA LEU A 137 -16.09 -5.40 0.86
C LEU A 137 -14.95 -6.15 1.57
N LEU A 138 -13.75 -5.57 1.60
CA LEU A 138 -12.61 -6.08 2.38
C LEU A 138 -12.82 -5.96 3.90
N GLN A 139 -13.60 -4.96 4.33
CA GLN A 139 -13.86 -4.62 5.74
C GLN A 139 -15.07 -5.38 6.31
N LYS A 140 -16.01 -5.82 5.46
CA LYS A 140 -17.21 -6.57 5.88
C LYS A 140 -16.88 -7.93 6.50
N LYS A 141 -17.74 -8.38 7.42
CA LYS A 141 -17.64 -9.71 8.05
C LYS A 141 -18.17 -10.78 7.09
N ASN A 142 -17.64 -12.00 7.19
CA ASN A 142 -18.04 -13.11 6.33
C ASN A 142 -19.56 -13.33 6.15
N PRO A 143 -20.42 -13.22 7.19
CA PRO A 143 -21.87 -13.34 6.99
C PRO A 143 -22.47 -12.21 6.14
N GLU A 144 -21.96 -10.98 6.27
CA GLU A 144 -22.41 -9.82 5.48
C GLU A 144 -22.00 -9.97 4.01
N LEU A 145 -20.79 -10.48 3.77
CA LEU A 145 -20.30 -10.79 2.42
C LEU A 145 -21.13 -11.84 1.71
N LYS A 146 -21.53 -12.90 2.41
CA LYS A 146 -22.39 -13.95 1.83
C LYS A 146 -23.76 -13.40 1.44
N LYS A 147 -24.39 -12.64 2.33
CA LYS A 147 -25.66 -11.97 2.05
C LYS A 147 -25.56 -11.07 0.82
N LEU A 148 -24.54 -10.22 0.76
CA LEU A 148 -24.32 -9.32 -0.38
C LEU A 148 -24.11 -10.06 -1.71
N LEU A 149 -23.48 -11.24 -1.68
CA LEU A 149 -23.32 -12.07 -2.87
C LEU A 149 -24.61 -12.77 -3.30
N ASP A 150 -25.44 -13.17 -2.35
CA ASP A 150 -26.75 -13.78 -2.60
C ASP A 150 -27.73 -12.72 -3.13
N ASP A 151 -27.75 -11.52 -2.54
CA ASP A 151 -28.59 -10.38 -2.93
C ASP A 151 -28.32 -9.89 -4.36
N GLN A 152 -27.09 -10.08 -4.85
CA GLN A 152 -26.68 -9.69 -6.20
C GLN A 152 -26.76 -10.85 -7.21
N GLY A 153 -27.28 -12.01 -6.81
CA GLY A 153 -27.39 -13.20 -7.67
C GLY A 153 -26.04 -13.81 -8.08
N LEU A 154 -24.94 -13.43 -7.40
CA LEU A 154 -23.56 -13.83 -7.72
C LEU A 154 -23.10 -15.06 -6.92
N GLY A 155 -24.06 -15.88 -6.48
CA GLY A 155 -23.86 -17.09 -5.68
C GLY A 155 -22.58 -17.86 -6.04
N VAL A 156 -21.67 -17.94 -5.08
CA VAL A 156 -20.35 -18.54 -5.25
C VAL A 156 -20.49 -20.06 -5.07
N LYS A 157 -20.64 -20.82 -6.17
CA LYS A 157 -20.57 -22.31 -6.18
C LYS A 157 -19.14 -22.85 -5.97
N THR A 158 -18.29 -22.20 -5.18
CA THR A 158 -16.89 -22.64 -5.05
C THR A 158 -16.74 -23.61 -3.87
N ARG A 159 -16.13 -24.77 -4.14
CA ARG A 159 -15.94 -25.91 -3.22
C ARG A 159 -14.94 -25.65 -2.07
N GLN A 160 -14.25 -24.50 -2.02
CA GLN A 160 -13.21 -24.21 -1.03
C GLN A 160 -13.63 -23.11 -0.06
N ARG A 161 -13.82 -23.49 1.21
CA ARG A 161 -14.36 -22.68 2.31
C ARG A 161 -13.27 -22.04 3.20
N THR A 162 -12.21 -21.45 2.64
CA THR A 162 -11.30 -20.59 3.43
C THR A 162 -11.85 -19.16 3.49
N ARG A 163 -11.73 -18.49 4.64
CA ARG A 163 -12.32 -17.14 4.84
C ARG A 163 -11.84 -16.12 3.79
N ASN A 164 -10.59 -16.27 3.33
CA ASN A 164 -9.95 -15.36 2.38
C ASN A 164 -10.40 -15.62 0.94
N SER A 165 -10.58 -16.88 0.54
CA SER A 165 -11.00 -17.25 -0.81
C SER A 165 -12.42 -16.76 -1.13
N VAL A 166 -13.34 -16.81 -0.15
CA VAL A 166 -14.72 -16.32 -0.30
C VAL A 166 -14.77 -14.80 -0.41
N LYS A 167 -13.98 -14.08 0.41
CA LYS A 167 -13.88 -12.61 0.34
C LYS A 167 -13.39 -12.14 -1.04
N GLN A 168 -12.35 -12.78 -1.56
CA GLN A 168 -11.79 -12.43 -2.87
C GLN A 168 -12.69 -12.84 -4.02
N SER A 169 -13.22 -14.07 -4.02
CA SER A 169 -14.15 -14.51 -5.07
C SER A 169 -15.37 -13.59 -5.15
N GLY A 170 -15.86 -13.15 -3.99
CA GLY A 170 -16.94 -12.18 -3.92
C GLY A 170 -16.54 -10.79 -4.41
N CYS A 171 -15.39 -10.29 -3.99
CA CYS A 171 -14.88 -8.99 -4.43
C CYS A 171 -14.69 -8.95 -5.95
N ARG A 172 -14.08 -9.99 -6.53
CA ARG A 172 -13.89 -10.12 -7.97
C ARG A 172 -15.23 -10.18 -8.70
N LYS A 173 -16.15 -11.06 -8.31
CA LYS A 173 -17.44 -11.17 -9.00
C LYS A 173 -18.23 -9.86 -8.98
N MET A 174 -18.25 -9.17 -7.84
CA MET A 174 -18.93 -7.89 -7.69
C MET A 174 -18.27 -6.78 -8.52
N THR A 175 -16.93 -6.72 -8.54
CA THR A 175 -16.21 -5.74 -9.35
C THR A 175 -16.38 -5.99 -10.86
N TYR A 176 -16.37 -7.24 -11.31
CA TYR A 176 -16.62 -7.60 -12.71
C TYR A 176 -18.09 -7.38 -13.14
N SER A 177 -19.07 -7.58 -12.25
CA SER A 177 -20.49 -7.42 -12.60
C SER A 177 -20.94 -5.95 -12.65
N LEU A 178 -20.33 -5.09 -11.83
CA LEU A 178 -20.69 -3.67 -11.71
C LEU A 178 -19.90 -2.74 -12.65
N GLN A 179 -19.01 -3.30 -13.48
CA GLN A 179 -18.29 -2.60 -14.54
C GLN A 179 -18.93 -2.79 -15.93
N ARG A 180 -20.05 -3.50 -16.04
CA ARG A 180 -20.85 -3.62 -17.27
C ARG A 180 -22.03 -2.66 -17.27
#